data_AF-A0A7S4Q0L8-F1
#
_entry.id   AF-A0A7S4Q0L8-F1
#
_cell.length_a   1.000
_cell.length_b   1.000
_cell.length_c   1.000
_cell.angle_alpha   90.00
_cell.angle_beta   90.00
_cell.angle_gamma   90.00
#
_symmetry.space_group_name_H-M   'P 1'
#
loop_
_entity.id
_entity.type
_entity.pdbx_description
1 polymer ?
#
loop_
_entity_poly.entity_id
_entity_poly.type
_entity_poly.pdbx_seq_one_letter_code
_entity_poly.pdbx_strand_id
1 'polypeptide(L)'
;AVFWPNDVTLVMFYELYTSCMPLFVPEHFWLHGHGQSTLSLAEGDASWRAPAPAGVPSPFTARHFDAAGGPFILDVESAAYWARFSDFHRFPHVERFIGIPDLMRRLVTADLQAISSRMRGFNQEQLLDAVRFW
;
A
#
# COMPACT_ATOMS: atom_id res chain seq x y z
N ALA A 1 -6.90 0.85 -22.39
CA ALA A 1 -7.33 1.32 -21.06
C ALA A 1 -6.59 0.52 -20.02
N VAL A 2 -5.83 1.16 -19.14
CA VAL A 2 -5.14 0.47 -18.02
C VAL A 2 -6.02 0.68 -16.80
N PHE A 3 -6.75 -0.36 -16.40
CA PHE A 3 -7.49 -0.39 -15.15
C PHE A 3 -6.53 -0.85 -14.07
N TRP A 4 -6.02 0.11 -13.28
CA TRP A 4 -5.33 -0.20 -12.04
C TRP A 4 -6.37 -0.11 -10.93
N PRO A 5 -6.74 -1.22 -10.25
CA PRO A 5 -7.68 -1.13 -9.15
C PRO A 5 -7.05 -0.20 -8.09
N ASN A 6 -7.74 0.91 -7.79
CA ASN A 6 -7.41 1.74 -6.65
C ASN A 6 -7.55 0.87 -5.40
N ASP A 7 -6.42 0.46 -4.85
CA ASP A 7 -6.37 -0.20 -3.55
C ASP A 7 -6.87 0.79 -2.49
N VAL A 8 -7.68 0.32 -1.53
CA VAL A 8 -8.15 1.12 -0.38
C VAL A 8 -6.98 1.78 0.34
N THR A 9 -5.83 1.10 0.38
CA THR A 9 -4.59 1.61 0.95
C THR A 9 -4.11 2.88 0.26
N LEU A 10 -4.24 2.94 -1.08
CA LEU A 10 -3.81 4.09 -1.88
C LEU A 10 -4.79 5.26 -1.69
N VAL A 11 -6.10 5.01 -1.63
CA VAL A 11 -7.10 6.05 -1.32
C VAL A 11 -6.84 6.64 0.06
N MET A 12 -6.70 5.77 1.08
CA MET A 12 -6.41 6.19 2.45
C MET A 12 -5.09 6.95 2.55
N PHE A 13 -4.05 6.53 1.81
CA PHE A 13 -2.80 7.25 1.74
C PHE A 13 -3.00 8.69 1.27
N TYR A 14 -3.72 8.91 0.17
CA TYR A 14 -4.00 10.25 -0.34
C TYR A 14 -4.84 11.08 0.63
N GLU A 15 -5.87 10.50 1.26
CA GLU A 15 -6.70 11.20 2.25
C GLU A 15 -5.88 11.68 3.46
N LEU A 16 -5.03 10.80 4.01
CA LEU A 16 -4.18 11.16 5.14
C LEU A 16 -3.10 12.17 4.72
N TYR A 17 -2.49 12.00 3.55
CA TYR A 17 -1.44 12.90 3.07
C TYR A 17 -1.98 14.31 2.78
N THR A 18 -3.15 14.41 2.13
CA THR A 18 -3.81 15.70 1.85
C THR A 18 -4.30 16.37 3.13
N SER A 19 -4.70 15.59 4.14
CA SER A 19 -5.00 16.05 5.50
C SER A 19 -3.77 16.48 6.30
N CYS A 20 -2.57 16.44 5.70
CA CYS A 20 -1.30 16.80 6.33
C CYS A 20 -0.98 15.95 7.59
N MET A 21 -1.46 14.71 7.65
CA MET A 21 -1.12 13.77 8.73
C MET A 21 0.24 13.14 8.45
N PRO A 22 1.22 13.19 9.37
CA PRO A 22 2.51 12.55 9.18
C PRO A 22 2.37 11.04 8.97
N LEU A 23 2.99 10.52 7.92
CA LEU A 23 2.92 9.11 7.54
C LEU A 23 4.28 8.44 7.71
N PHE A 24 4.26 7.22 8.26
CA PHE A 24 5.42 6.35 8.41
C PHE A 24 5.18 5.06 7.64
N VAL A 25 6.08 4.73 6.72
CA VAL A 25 6.00 3.50 5.89
C VAL A 25 7.30 2.70 5.93
N PRO A 26 7.24 1.37 5.80
CA PRO A 26 8.45 0.56 5.76
C PRO A 26 9.26 0.82 4.48
N GLU A 27 10.59 0.74 4.57
CA GLU A 27 11.48 1.22 3.51
C GLU A 27 11.51 0.33 2.25
N HIS A 28 11.73 -0.98 2.38
CA HIS A 28 12.16 -1.80 1.22
C HIS A 28 11.44 -3.14 1.00
N PHE A 29 10.54 -3.57 1.88
CA PHE A 29 9.92 -4.91 1.78
C PHE A 29 8.40 -4.90 1.90
N TRP A 30 7.77 -3.73 2.06
CA TRP A 30 6.34 -3.69 2.33
C TRP A 30 5.53 -4.23 1.14
N LEU A 31 5.91 -3.96 -0.12
CA LEU A 31 5.23 -4.52 -1.29
C LEU A 31 5.36 -6.05 -1.37
N HIS A 32 6.51 -6.60 -0.99
CA HIS A 32 6.70 -8.05 -0.95
C HIS A 32 5.77 -8.67 0.09
N GLY A 33 5.71 -8.10 1.31
CA GLY A 33 4.81 -8.57 2.36
C GLY A 33 3.32 -8.33 2.05
N HIS A 34 2.99 -7.19 1.43
CA HIS A 34 1.62 -6.82 1.05
C HIS A 34 1.09 -7.74 -0.07
N GLY A 35 1.91 -8.05 -1.08
CA GLY A 35 1.54 -9.03 -2.10
C GLY A 35 1.17 -10.38 -1.50
N GLN A 36 1.91 -10.83 -0.47
CA GLN A 36 1.62 -12.07 0.24
C GLN A 36 0.35 -11.99 1.10
N SER A 37 0.11 -10.87 1.81
CA SER A 37 -1.02 -10.74 2.72
C SER A 37 -2.36 -10.48 2.03
N THR A 38 -2.39 -9.69 0.95
CA THR A 38 -3.64 -9.40 0.21
C THR A 38 -4.16 -10.65 -0.51
N LEU A 39 -3.26 -11.48 -1.05
CA LEU A 39 -3.64 -12.78 -1.62
C LEU A 39 -4.20 -13.71 -0.55
N SER A 40 -3.59 -13.74 0.64
CA SER A 40 -4.07 -14.56 1.76
C SER A 40 -5.46 -14.15 2.27
N LEU A 41 -5.79 -12.85 2.28
CA LEU A 41 -7.14 -12.38 2.64
C LEU A 41 -8.20 -12.76 1.59
N ALA A 42 -7.84 -12.74 0.31
CA ALA A 42 -8.72 -13.20 -0.77
C ALA A 42 -8.99 -14.71 -0.69
N GLU A 43 -8.02 -15.49 -0.23
CA GLU A 43 -8.16 -16.93 -0.01
C GLU A 43 -8.96 -17.26 1.27
N GLY A 44 -8.81 -16.47 2.33
CA GLY A 44 -9.57 -16.61 3.58
C GLY A 44 -11.08 -16.44 3.39
N ASP A 45 -11.51 -15.69 2.37
CA ASP A 45 -12.93 -15.48 2.04
C ASP A 45 -13.62 -16.73 1.44
N ALA A 46 -12.84 -17.74 1.07
CA ALA A 46 -13.38 -19.06 0.72
C ALA A 46 -13.92 -19.81 1.96
N SER A 47 -13.43 -19.49 3.16
CA SER A 47 -13.85 -20.16 4.41
C SER A 47 -15.15 -19.64 5.02
N TRP A 48 -15.59 -18.43 4.65
CA TRP A 48 -16.88 -17.86 5.05
C TRP A 48 -18.06 -18.29 4.15
N ARG A 49 -17.78 -19.01 3.07
CA ARG A 49 -18.83 -19.57 2.21
C ARG A 49 -19.45 -20.78 2.90
N ALA A 50 -20.77 -20.78 3.03
CA ALA A 50 -21.51 -21.94 3.50
C ALA A 50 -21.05 -23.20 2.74
N PRO A 51 -20.87 -24.35 3.42
CA PRO A 51 -20.45 -25.57 2.76
C PRO A 51 -21.40 -25.84 1.60
N ALA A 52 -20.83 -26.04 0.41
CA ALA A 52 -21.63 -26.39 -0.76
C ALA A 52 -22.48 -27.64 -0.43
N PRO A 53 -23.75 -27.71 -0.87
CA PRO A 53 -24.55 -28.91 -0.71
C PRO A 53 -23.78 -30.12 -1.25
N ALA A 54 -23.77 -31.22 -0.48
CA ALA A 54 -23.06 -32.43 -0.87
C ALA A 54 -23.46 -32.86 -2.29
N GLY A 55 -22.47 -33.03 -3.17
CA GLY A 55 -22.68 -33.47 -4.55
C GLY A 55 -22.88 -32.35 -5.58
N VAL A 56 -22.91 -31.07 -5.18
CA VAL A 56 -22.87 -29.95 -6.12
C VAL A 56 -21.40 -29.54 -6.32
N PRO A 57 -20.79 -29.82 -7.49
CA PRO A 57 -19.47 -29.27 -7.78
C PRO A 57 -19.58 -27.74 -7.74
N SER A 58 -18.80 -27.10 -6.87
CA SER A 58 -18.74 -25.64 -6.84
C SER A 58 -18.37 -25.16 -8.24
N PRO A 59 -19.18 -24.30 -8.90
CA PRO A 59 -18.80 -23.71 -10.19
C PRO A 59 -17.55 -22.84 -10.05
N PHE A 60 -17.21 -22.48 -8.81
CA PHE A 60 -15.93 -21.96 -8.40
C PHE A 60 -15.16 -23.10 -7.74
N THR A 61 -14.65 -24.06 -8.51
CA THR A 61 -13.43 -24.73 -8.08
C THR A 61 -12.43 -23.61 -7.98
N ALA A 62 -12.27 -23.05 -6.77
CA ALA A 62 -11.18 -22.16 -6.47
C ALA A 62 -9.95 -22.99 -6.80
N ARG A 63 -9.42 -22.80 -8.02
CA ARG A 63 -7.99 -22.87 -8.23
C ARG A 63 -7.50 -21.97 -7.12
N HIS A 64 -7.02 -22.60 -6.06
CA HIS A 64 -6.25 -21.89 -5.06
C HIS A 64 -5.30 -21.08 -5.92
N PHE A 65 -5.40 -19.76 -5.85
CA PHE A 65 -4.34 -18.97 -6.42
C PHE A 65 -3.12 -19.55 -5.75
N ASP A 66 -2.24 -20.20 -6.51
CA ASP A 66 -1.09 -20.82 -5.90
C ASP A 66 -0.26 -19.62 -5.46
N ALA A 67 -0.46 -19.18 -4.21
CA ALA A 67 0.16 -18.01 -3.62
C ALA A 67 1.68 -18.19 -3.48
N ALA A 68 2.20 -19.34 -3.93
CA ALA A 68 3.61 -19.65 -4.10
C ALA A 68 4.12 -19.56 -5.57
N GLY A 69 3.26 -19.33 -6.57
CA GLY A 69 3.67 -19.31 -7.99
C GLY A 69 2.84 -18.45 -8.94
N GLY A 70 1.85 -17.69 -8.45
CA GLY A 70 1.11 -16.73 -9.26
C GLY A 70 2.02 -15.65 -9.88
N PRO A 71 1.72 -15.15 -11.09
CA PRO A 71 2.56 -14.17 -11.81
C PRO A 71 2.69 -12.80 -11.12
N PHE A 72 2.04 -12.62 -9.97
CA PHE A 72 2.03 -11.39 -9.17
C PHE A 72 2.83 -11.50 -7.87
N ILE A 73 3.44 -12.67 -7.59
CA ILE A 73 4.37 -12.81 -6.48
C ILE A 73 5.71 -12.32 -6.99
N LEU A 74 6.02 -11.08 -6.66
CA LEU A 74 7.31 -10.49 -6.96
C LEU A 74 8.34 -11.12 -6.02
N ASP A 75 9.49 -11.53 -6.56
CA ASP A 75 10.68 -11.78 -5.75
C ASP A 75 11.06 -10.48 -5.00
N VAL A 76 11.89 -10.61 -3.96
CA VAL A 76 12.26 -9.48 -3.10
C VAL A 76 12.91 -8.34 -3.90
N GLU A 77 13.74 -8.64 -4.89
CA GLU A 77 14.42 -7.62 -5.69
C GLU A 77 13.45 -6.90 -6.62
N SER A 78 12.58 -7.65 -7.30
CA SER A 78 11.51 -7.07 -8.13
C SER A 78 10.54 -6.24 -7.29
N ALA A 79 10.16 -6.70 -6.10
CA ALA A 79 9.29 -5.95 -5.20
C ALA A 79 9.94 -4.64 -4.75
N ALA A 80 11.23 -4.66 -4.37
CA ALA A 80 11.97 -3.46 -4.02
C ALA A 80 12.12 -2.50 -5.22
N TYR A 81 12.40 -3.04 -6.41
CA TYR A 81 12.47 -2.29 -7.66
C TYR A 81 11.15 -1.57 -7.96
N TRP A 82 10.01 -2.24 -7.84
CA TRP A 82 8.71 -1.63 -8.10
C TRP A 82 8.26 -0.69 -6.99
N ALA A 83 8.65 -0.96 -5.73
CA ALA A 83 8.32 -0.09 -4.59
C ALA A 83 8.81 1.34 -4.77
N ARG A 84 9.94 1.55 -5.44
CA ARG A 84 10.50 2.89 -5.68
C ARG A 84 9.63 3.78 -6.55
N PHE A 85 8.73 3.19 -7.34
CA PHE A 85 7.79 3.93 -8.19
C PHE A 85 6.45 4.21 -7.53
N SER A 86 6.20 3.62 -6.36
CA SER A 86 4.97 3.86 -5.61
C SER A 86 4.90 5.27 -5.05
N ASP A 87 3.69 5.79 -4.87
CA ASP A 87 3.49 7.13 -4.31
C ASP A 87 4.00 7.23 -2.86
N PHE A 88 3.92 6.13 -2.10
CA PHE A 88 4.55 6.01 -0.78
C PHE A 88 6.05 6.35 -0.79
N HIS A 89 6.73 6.09 -1.92
CA HIS A 89 8.14 6.38 -2.10
C HIS A 89 8.39 7.75 -2.73
N ARG A 90 7.53 8.17 -3.66
CA ARG A 90 7.72 9.42 -4.40
C ARG A 90 7.37 10.67 -3.59
N PHE A 91 6.50 10.55 -2.59
CA PHE A 91 6.07 11.70 -1.81
C PHE A 91 7.14 12.11 -0.78
N PRO A 92 7.65 13.35 -0.83
CA PRO A 92 8.93 13.74 -0.19
C PRO A 92 8.87 13.85 1.35
N HIS A 93 7.69 13.77 1.94
CA HIS A 93 7.47 14.03 3.38
C HIS A 93 6.98 12.80 4.13
N VAL A 94 6.95 11.67 3.43
CA VAL A 94 6.64 10.38 4.01
C VAL A 94 7.89 9.87 4.70
N GLU A 95 7.81 9.64 6.01
CA GLU A 95 8.91 9.10 6.80
C GLU A 95 9.03 7.60 6.57
N ARG A 96 10.27 7.12 6.44
CA ARG A 96 10.54 5.70 6.19
C ARG A 96 11.24 5.05 7.36
N PHE A 97 10.92 3.79 7.62
CA PHE A 97 11.57 3.02 8.68
C PHE A 97 11.97 1.62 8.21
N ILE A 98 13.04 1.08 8.78
CA ILE A 98 13.55 -0.27 8.43
C ILE A 98 12.85 -1.35 9.27
N GLY A 99 12.49 -1.05 10.52
CA GLY A 99 11.81 -1.98 11.41
C GLY A 99 11.18 -1.30 12.64
N ILE A 100 10.56 -2.08 13.51
CA ILE A 100 9.80 -1.57 14.66
C ILE A 100 10.65 -0.70 15.61
N PRO A 101 11.90 -1.06 15.99
CA PRO A 101 12.70 -0.18 16.83
C PRO A 101 13.00 1.18 16.19
N ASP A 102 13.24 1.20 14.87
CA ASP A 102 13.48 2.44 14.13
C ASP A 102 12.21 3.29 14.04
N LEU A 103 11.05 2.66 13.80
CA LEU A 103 9.75 3.32 13.84
C LEU A 103 9.51 3.99 15.19
N MET A 104 9.68 3.27 16.30
CA MET A 104 9.48 3.81 17.64
C MET A 104 10.41 4.98 17.93
N ARG A 105 11.69 4.86 17.54
CA ARG A 105 12.66 5.95 17.66
C ARG A 105 12.18 7.18 16.89
N ARG A 106 11.80 7.02 15.62
CA ARG A 106 11.32 8.11 14.77
C ARG A 106 10.05 8.76 15.30
N LEU A 107 9.09 7.98 15.80
CA LEU A 107 7.86 8.52 16.40
C LEU A 107 8.13 9.43 17.60
N VAL A 108 9.17 9.12 18.40
CA VAL A 108 9.55 9.93 19.56
C VAL A 108 10.37 11.16 19.16
N THR A 109 11.23 11.04 18.15
CA THR A 109 12.18 12.12 17.79
C THR A 109 11.70 13.03 16.67
N ALA A 110 10.70 12.63 15.89
CA ALA A 110 10.22 13.40 14.76
C ALA A 110 9.43 14.64 15.21
N ASP A 111 9.74 15.78 14.60
CA ASP A 111 8.90 16.97 14.70
C ASP A 111 7.70 16.81 13.76
N LEU A 112 6.61 16.26 14.30
CA LEU A 112 5.37 16.00 13.56
C LEU A 112 4.76 17.29 13.01
N GLN A 113 4.89 18.41 13.73
CA GLN A 113 4.35 19.70 13.29
C GLN A 113 5.14 20.23 12.10
N ALA A 114 6.47 20.12 12.12
CA ALA A 114 7.30 20.48 10.98
C ALA A 114 7.01 19.59 9.76
N ILE A 115 6.82 18.28 9.94
CA ILE A 115 6.42 17.38 8.85
C ILE A 115 5.09 17.82 8.24
N SER A 116 4.04 18.02 9.05
CA SER A 116 2.73 18.49 8.59
C SER A 116 2.80 19.84 7.88
N SER A 117 3.63 20.78 8.35
CA SER A 117 3.82 22.07 7.69
C SER A 117 4.45 21.92 6.31
N ARG A 118 5.43 21.03 6.14
CA ARG A 118 6.03 20.72 4.83
C ARG A 118 5.02 20.06 3.89
N MET A 119 4.23 19.10 4.39
CA MET A 119 3.12 18.49 3.63
C MET A 119 2.12 19.52 3.12
N ARG A 120 1.74 20.49 3.96
CA ARG A 120 0.87 21.58 3.55
C ARG A 120 1.48 22.43 2.43
N GLY A 121 2.75 22.80 2.57
CA GLY A 121 3.47 23.58 1.55
C GLY A 121 3.50 22.84 0.21
N PHE A 122 3.90 21.57 0.22
CA PHE A 122 3.91 20.74 -0.99
C PHE A 122 2.52 20.61 -1.63
N ASN A 123 1.47 20.35 -0.84
CA ASN A 123 0.10 20.25 -1.36
C ASN A 123 -0.39 21.58 -1.98
N GLN A 124 -0.03 22.71 -1.37
CA GLN A 124 -0.34 24.04 -1.92
C GLN A 124 0.36 24.30 -3.25
N GLU A 125 1.65 23.94 -3.35
CA GLU A 125 2.43 24.04 -4.59
C GLU A 125 1.82 23.18 -5.70
N GLN A 126 1.52 21.91 -5.42
CA GLN A 126 0.86 21.01 -6.38
C GLN A 126 -0.50 21.55 -6.86
N LEU A 127 -1.29 22.14 -5.96
CA LEU A 127 -2.56 22.76 -6.32
C LEU A 127 -2.37 23.96 -7.26
N LEU A 128 -1.42 24.84 -6.95
CA LEU A 128 -1.12 26.00 -7.80
C LEU A 128 -0.63 25.57 -9.19
N ASP A 129 0.22 24.55 -9.25
CA ASP A 129 0.70 24.00 -10.52
C ASP A 129 -0.42 23.37 -11.33
N ALA A 130 -1.32 22.62 -10.69
CA ALA A 130 -2.51 22.07 -11.33
C ALA A 130 -3.41 23.18 -11.89
N VAL A 131 -3.69 24.24 -11.10
CA VAL A 131 -4.50 25.38 -11.55
C VAL A 131 -3.84 26.12 -12.71
N ARG A 132 -2.51 26.24 -12.75
CA ARG A 132 -1.77 26.88 -13.84
C ARG A 132 -1.74 26.07 -15.14
N PHE A 133 -1.82 24.75 -15.03
CA PHE A 133 -1.83 23.86 -16.18
C PHE A 133 -3.14 23.95 -16.98
N TRP A 134 -4.25 24.22 -16.30
CA TRP A 134 -5.58 24.38 -16.89
C TRP A 134 -5.86 25.82 -17.33
#